data_AF-A0AA97IZU6-F1
#
_entry.id   AF-A0AA97IZU6-F1
#
_cell.length_a   1.000
_cell.length_b   1.000
_cell.length_c   1.000
_cell.angle_alpha   90.00
_cell.angle_beta   90.00
_cell.angle_gamma   90.00
#
_symmetry.space_group_name_H-M   'P 1'
#
loop_
_entity.id
_entity.type
_entity.pdbx_description
1 polymer ?
#
loop_
_entity_poly.entity_id
_entity_poly.type
_entity_poly.pdbx_seq_one_letter_code
_entity_poly.pdbx_strand_id
1 'polypeptide(L)'
;MAFSNPWDPVQPTAAGLLLSRCLSSGVVSQEVLDICGKPGPCFVHLSEAEQILNHQAEINQNNLDTEILQMEKETADVAHSFYLTQKCQIVQGMNRHLEAVLKEKRILRQRLMKPLCQDSLPIEAVFHRYAVELLALAMAFIEKLEAHLITIRSIPQIPLNIKNMDSALAKMDLLVTETEELAEQILEWREKQKGIFCDNSQLTIESTPH
;
A
#
# COMPACT_ATOMS: atom_id res chain seq x y z
N MET A 1 -24.99 27.60 -70.36
CA MET A 1 -25.59 27.34 -71.68
C MET A 1 -26.98 26.80 -71.43
N ALA A 2 -28.03 27.46 -71.92
CA ALA A 2 -29.41 27.04 -71.69
C ALA A 2 -29.64 25.71 -72.41
N PHE A 3 -30.02 24.67 -71.67
CA PHE A 3 -30.48 23.41 -72.25
C PHE A 3 -31.84 23.64 -72.89
N SER A 4 -31.92 23.45 -74.21
CA SER A 4 -33.20 23.46 -74.94
C SER A 4 -34.14 22.39 -74.37
N ASN A 5 -35.43 22.72 -74.28
CA ASN A 5 -36.45 21.88 -73.69
C ASN A 5 -36.54 20.51 -74.41
N PRO A 6 -36.42 19.36 -73.71
CA PRO A 6 -36.49 18.03 -74.33
C PRO A 6 -37.87 17.68 -74.92
N TRP A 7 -38.90 18.48 -74.61
CA TRP A 7 -40.29 18.27 -75.07
C TRP A 7 -40.70 19.17 -76.24
N ASP A 8 -39.81 20.01 -76.76
CA ASP A 8 -40.07 20.69 -78.02
C ASP A 8 -40.04 19.66 -79.16
N PRO A 9 -41.02 19.65 -80.08
CA PRO A 9 -40.99 18.76 -81.22
C PRO A 9 -39.71 19.05 -82.01
N VAL A 10 -38.82 18.05 -82.06
CA VAL A 10 -37.52 18.16 -82.76
C VAL A 10 -37.81 18.57 -84.19
N GLN A 11 -37.48 19.81 -84.52
CA GLN A 11 -37.61 20.35 -85.87
C GLN A 11 -36.81 19.43 -86.80
N PRO A 12 -37.43 18.88 -87.86
CA PRO A 12 -36.74 17.94 -88.73
C PRO A 12 -35.55 18.65 -89.39
N THR A 13 -34.34 18.11 -89.18
CA THR A 13 -33.10 18.62 -89.77
C THR A 13 -33.26 18.78 -91.28
N ALA A 14 -32.62 19.78 -91.90
CA ALA A 14 -32.72 20.03 -93.34
C ALA A 14 -32.45 18.78 -94.21
N ALA A 15 -31.54 17.90 -93.76
CA ALA A 15 -31.31 16.60 -94.38
C ALA A 15 -32.51 15.64 -94.25
N GLY A 16 -33.17 15.60 -93.09
CA GLY A 16 -34.39 14.82 -92.87
C GLY A 16 -35.57 15.30 -93.71
N LEU A 17 -35.68 16.60 -93.97
CA LEU A 17 -36.67 17.16 -94.89
C LEU A 17 -36.40 16.78 -96.36
N LEU A 18 -35.14 16.73 -96.78
CA LEU A 18 -34.79 16.26 -98.12
C LEU A 18 -35.01 14.76 -98.29
N LEU A 19 -34.64 13.95 -97.29
CA LEU A 19 -34.84 12.49 -97.32
C LEU A 19 -36.33 12.12 -97.31
N SER A 20 -37.16 12.81 -96.51
CA SER A 20 -38.61 12.61 -96.52
C SER A 20 -39.26 13.01 -97.85
N ARG A 21 -38.76 14.06 -98.51
CA ARG A 21 -39.19 14.43 -99.87
C ARG A 21 -38.80 13.37 -100.89
N CYS A 22 -37.59 12.81 -100.81
CA CYS A 22 -37.11 11.73 -101.69
C CYS A 22 -37.85 10.40 -101.48
N LEU A 23 -38.27 10.10 -100.25
CA LEU A 23 -39.18 8.99 -99.93
C LEU A 23 -40.55 9.21 -100.55
N SER A 24 -41.11 10.41 -100.36
CA SER A 24 -42.43 10.78 -100.87
C SER A 24 -42.47 10.81 -102.40
N SER A 25 -41.35 11.11 -103.06
CA SER A 25 -41.20 11.09 -104.52
C SER A 25 -40.82 9.72 -105.08
N GLY A 26 -40.68 8.69 -104.24
CA GLY A 26 -40.31 7.32 -104.65
C GLY A 26 -38.88 7.17 -105.17
N VAL A 27 -38.02 8.17 -104.98
CA VAL A 27 -36.61 8.18 -105.44
C VAL A 27 -35.75 7.30 -104.54
N VAL A 28 -36.14 7.15 -103.27
CA VAL A 28 -35.54 6.23 -102.30
C VAL A 28 -36.67 5.44 -101.65
N SER A 29 -36.53 4.12 -101.52
CA SER A 29 -37.49 3.28 -100.79
C SER A 29 -37.17 3.24 -99.29
N GLN A 30 -38.19 3.02 -98.46
CA GLN A 30 -38.01 2.87 -97.01
C GLN A 30 -37.00 1.74 -96.69
N GLU A 31 -37.01 0.64 -97.46
CA GLU A 31 -36.06 -0.46 -97.30
C GLU A 31 -34.59 -0.03 -97.48
N VAL A 32 -34.29 0.86 -98.44
CA VAL A 32 -32.91 1.34 -98.68
C VAL A 32 -32.42 2.23 -97.52
N LEU A 33 -33.31 3.03 -96.94
CA LEU A 33 -32.98 3.81 -95.73
C LEU A 33 -32.81 2.91 -94.51
N ASP A 34 -33.66 1.89 -94.35
CA ASP A 34 -33.59 0.94 -93.23
C ASP A 34 -32.33 0.06 -93.28
N ILE A 35 -31.80 -0.24 -94.47
CA ILE A 35 -30.51 -0.93 -94.66
C ILE A 35 -29.34 -0.01 -94.28
N CYS A 36 -29.40 1.26 -94.68
CA CYS A 36 -28.33 2.23 -94.42
C CYS A 36 -28.32 2.74 -92.96
N GLY A 37 -29.46 2.63 -92.26
CA GLY A 37 -29.59 3.00 -90.85
C GLY A 37 -29.00 1.98 -89.86
N LYS A 38 -28.62 0.78 -90.31
CA LYS A 38 -27.99 -0.21 -89.45
C LYS A 38 -26.50 0.13 -89.29
N PRO A 39 -25.99 0.29 -88.06
CA PRO A 39 -24.57 0.53 -87.83
C PRO A 39 -23.75 -0.62 -88.42
N GLY A 40 -22.69 -0.30 -89.14
CA GLY A 40 -21.82 -1.31 -89.75
C GLY A 40 -21.20 -2.27 -88.71
N PRO A 41 -20.77 -3.49 -89.10
CA PRO A 41 -20.28 -4.51 -88.17
C PRO A 41 -19.14 -4.05 -87.25
N CYS A 42 -18.30 -3.11 -87.69
CA CYS A 42 -17.21 -2.54 -86.90
C CYS A 42 -17.68 -1.67 -85.71
N PHE A 43 -18.87 -1.06 -85.80
CA PHE A 43 -19.42 -0.23 -84.73
C PHE A 43 -19.93 -1.06 -83.55
N VAL A 44 -20.31 -2.31 -83.79
CA VAL A 44 -20.68 -3.26 -82.72
C VAL A 44 -19.46 -3.54 -81.84
N HIS A 45 -18.31 -3.83 -82.44
CA HIS A 45 -17.06 -4.06 -81.70
C HIS A 45 -16.55 -2.82 -80.96
N LEU A 46 -16.76 -1.62 -81.52
CA LEU A 46 -16.46 -0.37 -80.80
C LEU A 46 -17.37 -0.19 -79.58
N SER A 47 -18.66 -0.48 -79.71
CA SER A 47 -19.61 -0.42 -78.58
C SER A 47 -19.27 -1.46 -77.50
N GLU A 48 -18.87 -2.67 -77.88
CA GLU A 48 -18.40 -3.70 -76.96
C GLU A 48 -17.12 -3.26 -76.23
N ALA A 49 -16.15 -2.69 -76.96
CA ALA A 49 -14.91 -2.17 -76.38
C ALA A 49 -15.18 -1.00 -75.40
N GLU A 50 -16.10 -0.10 -75.74
CA GLU A 50 -16.55 0.98 -74.86
C GLU A 50 -17.22 0.44 -73.59
N GLN A 51 -18.08 -0.59 -73.72
CA GLN A 51 -18.67 -1.25 -72.56
C GLN A 51 -17.62 -1.89 -71.66
N ILE A 52 -16.63 -2.60 -72.23
CA ILE A 52 -15.53 -3.21 -71.47
C ILE A 52 -14.73 -2.14 -70.71
N LEU A 53 -14.41 -1.02 -71.36
CA LEU A 53 -13.72 0.10 -70.70
C LEU A 53 -14.55 0.68 -69.55
N ASN A 54 -15.87 0.83 -69.76
CA ASN A 54 -16.76 1.35 -68.73
C ASN A 54 -16.88 0.39 -67.54
N HIS A 55 -16.99 -0.91 -67.80
CA HIS A 55 -17.01 -1.95 -66.74
C HIS A 55 -15.67 -1.99 -66.00
N GLN A 56 -14.54 -1.83 -66.70
CA GLN A 56 -13.23 -1.78 -66.08
C GLN A 56 -13.08 -0.54 -65.18
N ALA A 57 -13.62 0.60 -65.59
CA ALA A 57 -13.65 1.80 -64.76
C ALA A 57 -14.49 1.58 -63.49
N GLU A 58 -15.65 0.93 -63.61
CA GLU A 58 -16.50 0.57 -62.47
C GLU A 58 -15.80 -0.41 -61.51
N ILE A 59 -15.13 -1.44 -62.04
CA ILE A 59 -14.33 -2.38 -61.23
C ILE A 59 -13.23 -1.64 -60.46
N ASN A 60 -12.52 -0.74 -61.13
CA ASN A 60 -11.46 0.03 -60.49
C ASN A 60 -12.02 0.95 -59.40
N GLN A 61 -13.17 1.58 -59.62
CA GLN A 61 -13.85 2.38 -58.62
C GLN A 61 -14.26 1.53 -57.40
N ASN A 62 -14.91 0.39 -57.63
CA ASN A 62 -15.31 -0.53 -56.57
C ASN A 62 -14.11 -1.07 -55.76
N ASN A 63 -12.98 -1.30 -56.41
CA ASN A 63 -11.74 -1.71 -55.74
C ASN A 63 -11.22 -0.60 -54.82
N LEU A 64 -11.20 0.66 -55.28
CA LEU A 64 -10.80 1.81 -54.47
C LEU A 64 -11.74 2.00 -53.27
N ASP A 65 -13.05 1.90 -53.48
CA ASP A 65 -14.03 2.00 -52.40
C ASP A 65 -13.85 0.88 -51.36
N THR A 66 -13.52 -0.33 -51.82
CA THR A 66 -13.20 -1.46 -50.93
C THR A 66 -11.94 -1.20 -50.11
N GLU A 67 -10.89 -0.63 -50.71
CA GLU A 67 -9.65 -0.28 -50.02
C GLU A 67 -9.88 0.81 -48.96
N ILE A 68 -10.68 1.82 -49.28
CA ILE A 68 -11.08 2.88 -48.32
C ILE A 68 -11.79 2.26 -47.12
N LEU A 69 -12.80 1.42 -47.34
CA LEU A 69 -13.55 0.78 -46.26
C LEU A 69 -12.67 -0.15 -45.41
N GLN A 70 -11.72 -0.84 -46.04
CA GLN A 70 -10.76 -1.67 -45.32
C GLN A 70 -9.83 -0.82 -44.44
N MET A 71 -9.31 0.30 -44.94
CA MET A 71 -8.50 1.23 -44.16
C MET A 71 -9.29 1.85 -42.99
N GLU A 72 -10.55 2.23 -43.20
CA GLU A 72 -11.44 2.72 -42.15
C GLU A 72 -11.64 1.67 -41.06
N LYS A 73 -11.86 0.41 -41.44
CA LYS A 73 -11.99 -0.70 -40.51
C LYS A 73 -10.70 -0.98 -39.73
N GLU A 74 -9.54 -0.93 -40.37
CA GLU A 74 -8.25 -1.15 -39.72
C GLU A 74 -7.88 -0.02 -38.77
N THR A 75 -8.28 1.22 -39.09
CA THR A 75 -8.01 2.42 -38.28
C THR A 75 -9.13 2.71 -37.27
N ALA A 76 -10.20 1.92 -37.30
CA ALA A 76 -11.41 2.10 -36.50
C ALA A 76 -11.12 2.24 -35.00
N ASP A 77 -10.16 1.47 -34.49
CA ASP A 77 -9.86 1.38 -33.07
C ASP A 77 -9.14 2.63 -32.50
N VAL A 78 -8.59 3.47 -33.38
CA VAL A 78 -7.91 4.74 -33.05
C VAL A 78 -8.62 5.97 -33.60
N ALA A 79 -9.46 5.84 -34.64
CA ALA A 79 -10.19 6.95 -35.23
C ALA A 79 -11.65 7.02 -34.77
N HIS A 80 -12.34 5.90 -34.55
CA HIS A 80 -13.76 5.94 -34.20
C HIS A 80 -14.00 6.20 -32.71
N SER A 81 -14.90 7.15 -32.48
CA SER A 81 -15.34 7.58 -31.15
C SER A 81 -15.82 6.42 -30.27
N PHE A 82 -16.48 5.40 -30.84
CA PHE A 82 -16.97 4.24 -30.08
C PHE A 82 -15.83 3.48 -29.38
N TYR A 83 -14.82 3.04 -30.14
CA TYR A 83 -13.68 2.30 -29.60
C TYR A 83 -12.79 3.18 -28.71
N LEU A 84 -12.59 4.44 -29.10
CA LEU A 84 -11.85 5.41 -28.28
C LEU A 84 -12.53 5.64 -26.93
N THR A 85 -13.85 5.83 -26.92
CA THR A 85 -14.62 6.02 -25.68
C THR A 85 -14.51 4.80 -24.78
N GLN A 86 -14.62 3.59 -25.34
CA GLN A 86 -14.43 2.35 -24.58
C GLN A 86 -13.02 2.26 -23.98
N LYS A 87 -11.97 2.50 -24.78
CA LYS A 87 -10.57 2.53 -24.30
C LYS A 87 -10.39 3.59 -23.19
N CYS A 88 -10.93 4.80 -23.39
CA CYS A 88 -10.89 5.87 -22.40
C CYS A 88 -11.62 5.49 -21.09
N GLN A 89 -12.77 4.83 -21.17
CA GLN A 89 -13.51 4.38 -19.98
C GLN A 89 -12.70 3.36 -19.17
N ILE A 90 -12.01 2.43 -19.83
CA ILE A 90 -11.14 1.45 -19.15
C ILE A 90 -10.00 2.17 -18.42
N VAL A 91 -9.29 3.08 -19.10
CA VAL A 91 -8.20 3.86 -18.50
C VAL A 91 -8.70 4.74 -17.35
N GLN A 92 -9.86 5.39 -17.51
CA GLN A 92 -10.48 6.17 -16.42
C GLN A 92 -10.86 5.28 -15.23
N GLY A 93 -11.38 4.07 -15.47
CA GLY A 93 -11.65 3.09 -14.42
C GLY A 93 -10.38 2.75 -13.65
N MET A 94 -9.30 2.43 -14.34
CA MET A 94 -7.99 2.16 -13.73
C MET A 94 -7.48 3.35 -12.91
N ASN A 95 -7.59 4.58 -13.44
CA ASN A 95 -7.20 5.79 -12.71
C ASN A 95 -8.02 5.99 -11.43
N ARG A 96 -9.34 5.80 -11.47
CA ARG A 96 -10.20 5.86 -10.27
C ARG A 96 -9.79 4.83 -9.23
N HIS A 97 -9.48 3.60 -9.65
CA HIS A 97 -8.97 2.57 -8.74
C HIS A 97 -7.62 2.97 -8.13
N LEU A 98 -6.70 3.53 -8.93
CA LEU A 98 -5.40 4.00 -8.43
C LEU A 98 -5.56 5.16 -7.44
N GLU A 99 -6.43 6.13 -7.73
CA GLU A 99 -6.76 7.22 -6.82
C GLU A 99 -7.32 6.71 -5.49
N ALA A 100 -8.23 5.72 -5.54
CA ALA A 100 -8.77 5.08 -4.34
C ALA A 100 -7.66 4.41 -3.51
N VAL A 101 -6.77 3.64 -4.14
CA VAL A 101 -5.63 3.00 -3.48
C VAL A 101 -4.69 4.04 -2.85
N LEU A 102 -4.41 5.15 -3.55
CA LEU A 102 -3.57 6.22 -3.02
C LEU A 102 -4.22 6.93 -1.83
N LYS A 103 -5.55 7.11 -1.87
CA LYS A 103 -6.33 7.66 -0.75
C LYS A 103 -6.27 6.75 0.47
N GLU A 104 -6.51 5.44 0.29
CA GLU A 104 -6.42 4.45 1.37
C GLU A 104 -5.00 4.36 1.92
N LYS A 105 -3.97 4.37 1.08
CA LYS A 105 -2.57 4.43 1.51
C LYS A 105 -2.28 5.68 2.35
N ARG A 106 -2.84 6.84 1.98
CA ARG A 106 -2.69 8.08 2.76
C ARG A 106 -3.40 7.97 4.10
N ILE A 107 -4.63 7.44 4.14
CA ILE A 107 -5.39 7.21 5.38
C ILE A 107 -4.65 6.24 6.29
N LEU A 108 -4.16 5.12 5.74
CA LEU A 108 -3.39 4.13 6.49
C LEU A 108 -2.11 4.75 7.06
N ARG A 109 -1.36 5.52 6.26
CA ARG A 109 -0.19 6.25 6.75
C ARG A 109 -0.57 7.19 7.89
N GLN A 110 -1.65 7.97 7.76
CA GLN A 110 -2.11 8.84 8.84
C GLN A 110 -2.48 8.05 10.10
N ARG A 111 -3.12 6.89 9.96
CA ARG A 111 -3.43 6.00 11.09
C ARG A 111 -2.19 5.39 11.73
N LEU A 112 -1.19 5.01 10.95
CA LEU A 112 0.08 4.48 11.45
C LEU A 112 0.97 5.57 12.06
N MET A 113 0.87 6.81 11.57
CA MET A 113 1.53 7.97 12.17
C MET A 113 0.82 8.49 13.41
N LYS A 114 -0.44 8.09 13.67
CA LYS A 114 -1.05 8.30 15.00
C LYS A 114 -0.32 7.36 15.96
N PRO A 115 0.45 7.88 16.91
CA PRO A 115 1.21 7.02 17.80
C PRO A 115 0.22 6.22 18.67
N LEU A 116 0.46 4.90 18.77
CA LEU A 116 -0.39 3.97 19.56
C LEU A 116 -0.39 4.31 21.06
N CYS A 117 0.58 5.10 21.49
CA CYS A 117 0.66 5.73 22.79
C CYS A 117 0.86 7.22 22.53
N GLN A 118 0.00 8.08 23.07
CA GLN A 118 0.40 9.47 23.29
C GLN A 118 1.55 9.45 24.32
N ASP A 119 2.81 9.46 23.86
CA ASP A 119 3.96 9.63 24.77
C ASP A 119 3.97 11.02 25.45
N SER A 120 3.00 11.86 25.12
CA SER A 120 2.57 12.99 25.94
C SER A 120 1.08 13.23 25.71
N LEU A 121 0.31 13.30 26.80
CA LEU A 121 -1.01 13.93 26.78
C LEU A 121 -0.82 15.30 26.08
N PRO A 122 -1.65 15.70 25.10
CA PRO A 122 -1.51 17.01 24.47
C PRO A 122 -1.88 18.07 25.50
N ILE A 123 -0.88 18.52 26.26
CA ILE A 123 -0.99 19.63 27.20
C ILE A 123 -0.73 20.90 26.40
N GLU A 124 -1.60 21.89 26.51
CA GLU A 124 -1.38 23.20 25.92
C GLU A 124 -0.11 23.83 26.49
N ALA A 125 0.68 24.55 25.66
CA ALA A 125 2.00 25.06 26.04
C ALA A 125 1.97 25.91 27.33
N VAL A 126 0.87 26.63 27.57
CA VAL A 126 0.65 27.44 28.79
C VAL A 126 0.61 26.61 30.07
N PHE A 127 0.25 25.33 29.98
CA PHE A 127 0.13 24.43 31.12
C PHE A 127 1.35 23.52 31.32
N HIS A 128 2.35 23.57 30.44
CA HIS A 128 3.54 22.70 30.54
C HIS A 128 4.30 22.90 31.86
N ARG A 129 4.48 24.16 32.30
CA ARG A 129 5.14 24.45 33.57
C ARG A 129 4.44 23.79 34.75
N TYR A 130 3.12 23.93 34.82
CA TYR A 130 2.31 23.35 35.90
C TYR A 130 2.28 21.82 35.85
N ALA A 131 2.26 21.23 34.65
CA ALA A 131 2.31 19.79 34.48
C ALA A 131 3.64 19.20 34.95
N VAL A 132 4.76 19.86 34.63
CA VAL A 132 6.10 19.45 35.11
C VAL A 132 6.18 19.53 36.63
N GLU A 133 5.71 20.62 37.23
CA GLU A 133 5.67 20.79 38.69
C GLU A 133 4.78 19.73 39.37
N LEU A 134 3.60 19.45 38.81
CA LEU A 134 2.68 18.44 39.32
C LEU A 134 3.27 17.02 39.23
N LEU A 135 3.91 16.69 38.09
CA LEU A 135 4.54 15.39 37.89
C LEU A 135 5.72 15.19 38.86
N ALA A 136 6.53 16.22 39.08
CA ALA A 136 7.60 16.19 40.08
C ALA A 136 7.04 15.95 41.50
N LEU A 137 5.96 16.63 41.86
CA LEU A 137 5.30 16.45 43.16
C LEU A 137 4.70 15.04 43.29
N ALA A 138 4.08 14.53 42.23
CA ALA A 138 3.50 13.19 42.20
C ALA A 138 4.57 12.10 42.35
N MET A 139 5.71 12.24 41.67
CA MET A 139 6.84 11.30 41.84
C MET A 139 7.36 11.31 43.27
N ALA A 140 7.64 12.48 43.84
CA ALA A 140 8.10 12.59 45.23
C ALA A 140 7.08 12.03 46.23
N PHE A 141 5.78 12.21 45.98
CA PHE A 141 4.73 11.61 46.79
C PHE A 141 4.72 10.08 46.69
N ILE A 142 4.81 9.53 45.47
CA ILE A 142 4.83 8.08 45.24
C ILE A 142 6.04 7.44 45.94
N GLU A 143 7.23 8.02 45.79
CA GLU A 143 8.44 7.54 46.46
C GLU A 143 8.27 7.50 47.99
N LYS A 144 7.71 8.57 48.57
CA LYS A 144 7.45 8.63 50.01
C LYS A 144 6.39 7.62 50.45
N LEU A 145 5.34 7.45 49.65
CA LEU A 145 4.28 6.47 49.92
C LEU A 145 4.83 5.05 49.87
N GLU A 146 5.67 4.73 48.89
CA GLU A 146 6.32 3.43 48.76
C GLU A 146 7.21 3.13 49.97
N ALA A 147 8.05 4.09 50.40
CA ALA A 147 8.86 3.94 51.61
C ALA A 147 8.02 3.66 52.87
N HIS A 148 6.88 4.35 53.02
CA HIS A 148 5.95 4.09 54.12
C HIS A 148 5.30 2.71 54.02
N LEU A 149 4.88 2.27 52.82
CA LEU A 149 4.32 0.94 52.61
C LEU A 149 5.33 -0.17 52.92
N ILE A 150 6.60 0.00 52.55
CA ILE A 150 7.68 -0.94 52.89
C ILE A 150 7.83 -1.04 54.41
N THR A 151 7.79 0.10 55.12
CA THR A 151 7.88 0.13 56.57
C THR A 151 6.67 -0.55 57.22
N ILE A 152 5.45 -0.31 56.73
CA ILE A 152 4.25 -0.98 57.24
C ILE A 152 4.32 -2.49 57.01
N ARG A 153 4.83 -2.93 55.85
CA ARG A 153 5.02 -4.36 55.54
C ARG A 153 6.07 -5.04 56.40
N SER A 154 7.03 -4.32 56.97
CA SER A 154 8.03 -4.90 57.87
C SER A 154 7.55 -5.05 59.32
N ILE A 155 6.51 -4.31 59.74
CA ILE A 155 5.97 -4.36 61.11
C ILE A 155 5.59 -5.78 61.56
N PRO A 156 4.89 -6.61 60.76
CA PRO A 156 4.55 -7.98 61.17
C PRO A 156 5.76 -8.89 61.42
N GLN A 157 6.94 -8.54 60.89
CA GLN A 157 8.18 -9.30 61.09
C GLN A 157 8.92 -8.91 62.38
N ILE A 158 8.56 -7.78 63.00
CA ILE A 158 9.22 -7.28 64.23
C ILE A 158 9.11 -8.29 65.38
N PRO A 159 7.94 -8.89 65.71
CA PRO A 159 7.85 -9.85 66.80
C PRO A 159 8.70 -11.10 66.58
N LEU A 160 8.79 -11.58 65.34
CA LEU A 160 9.64 -12.72 64.98
C LEU A 160 11.13 -12.37 65.18
N ASN A 161 11.54 -11.17 64.72
CA ASN A 161 12.91 -10.70 64.91
C ASN A 161 13.27 -10.52 66.38
N ILE A 162 12.37 -9.97 67.20
CA ILE A 162 12.55 -9.86 68.66
C ILE A 162 12.73 -11.24 69.28
N LYS A 163 11.87 -12.21 68.96
CA LYS A 163 12.02 -13.59 69.48
C LYS A 163 13.36 -14.23 69.10
N ASN A 164 13.84 -13.97 67.88
CA ASN A 164 15.14 -14.45 67.44
C ASN A 164 16.28 -13.78 68.22
N MET A 165 16.17 -12.48 68.51
CA MET A 165 17.12 -11.76 69.35
C MET A 165 17.10 -12.26 70.80
N ASP A 166 15.93 -12.51 71.39
CA ASP A 166 15.80 -13.07 72.75
C ASP A 166 16.46 -14.45 72.84
N SER A 167 16.28 -15.29 71.82
CA SER A 167 16.96 -16.59 71.71
C SER A 167 18.47 -16.45 71.60
N ALA A 168 18.96 -15.48 70.82
CA ALA A 168 20.38 -15.20 70.70
C ALA A 168 20.98 -14.68 72.01
N LEU A 169 20.24 -13.83 72.73
CA LEU A 169 20.64 -13.29 74.03
C LEU A 169 20.73 -14.40 75.08
N ALA A 170 19.73 -15.29 75.16
CA ALA A 170 19.78 -16.44 76.08
C ALA A 170 20.96 -17.38 75.81
N LYS A 171 21.33 -17.58 74.54
CA LYS A 171 22.54 -18.35 74.18
C LYS A 171 23.82 -17.64 74.61
N MET A 172 23.85 -16.32 74.47
CA MET A 172 25.00 -15.51 74.88
C MET A 172 25.18 -15.55 76.40
N ASP A 173 24.08 -15.41 77.16
CA ASP A 173 24.10 -15.51 78.62
C ASP A 173 24.64 -16.87 79.09
N LEU A 174 24.19 -17.96 78.46
CA LEU A 174 24.71 -19.30 78.74
C LEU A 174 26.22 -19.40 78.49
N LEU A 175 26.69 -18.90 77.34
CA LEU A 175 28.13 -18.88 77.04
C LEU A 175 28.92 -18.03 78.05
N VAL A 176 28.37 -16.90 78.51
CA VAL A 176 29.01 -16.08 79.55
C VAL A 176 29.14 -16.89 80.84
N THR A 177 28.07 -17.56 81.29
CA THR A 177 28.13 -18.39 82.51
C THR A 177 29.11 -19.56 82.39
N GLU A 178 29.18 -20.23 81.24
CA GLU A 178 30.16 -21.30 80.99
C GLU A 178 31.60 -20.74 81.02
N THR A 179 31.83 -19.54 80.46
CA THR A 179 33.15 -18.92 80.49
C THR A 179 33.55 -18.45 81.88
N GLU A 180 32.61 -17.98 82.69
CA GLU A 180 32.83 -17.62 84.10
C GLU A 180 33.20 -18.87 84.91
N GLU A 181 32.46 -19.97 84.77
CA GLU A 181 32.77 -21.23 85.45
C GLU A 181 34.16 -21.76 85.04
N LEU A 182 34.48 -21.74 83.74
CA LEU A 182 35.82 -22.11 83.26
C LEU A 182 36.92 -21.21 83.85
N ALA A 183 36.67 -19.91 83.98
CA ALA A 183 37.61 -18.98 84.58
C ALA A 183 37.84 -19.28 86.07
N GLU A 184 36.77 -19.58 86.82
CA GLU A 184 36.85 -20.01 88.23
C GLU A 184 37.65 -21.31 88.35
N GLN A 185 37.36 -22.32 87.53
CA GLN A 185 38.11 -23.59 87.50
C GLN A 185 39.60 -23.37 87.23
N ILE A 186 39.96 -22.45 86.32
CA ILE A 186 41.36 -22.08 86.05
C ILE A 186 42.01 -21.42 87.27
N LEU A 187 41.29 -20.55 87.99
CA LEU A 187 41.80 -19.89 89.19
C LEU A 187 42.03 -20.90 90.32
N GLU A 188 41.07 -21.78 90.60
CA GLU A 188 41.23 -22.86 91.57
C GLU A 188 42.42 -23.77 91.21
N TRP A 189 42.54 -24.13 89.94
CA TRP A 189 43.65 -24.96 89.47
C TRP A 189 45.01 -24.25 89.68
N ARG A 190 45.10 -22.95 89.40
CA ARG A 190 46.30 -22.14 89.69
C ARG A 190 46.62 -22.08 91.17
N GLU A 191 45.62 -21.97 92.03
CA GLU A 191 45.82 -21.93 93.48
C GLU A 191 46.33 -23.27 94.01
N LYS A 192 45.74 -24.39 93.57
CA LYS A 192 46.25 -25.74 93.87
C LYS A 192 47.70 -25.92 93.42
N GLN A 193 48.05 -25.43 92.23
CA GLN A 193 49.45 -25.47 91.74
C GLN A 193 50.41 -24.63 92.61
N LYS A 194 49.98 -23.45 93.08
CA LYS A 194 50.77 -22.65 94.04
C LYS A 194 50.95 -23.37 95.38
N GLY A 195 49.90 -23.99 95.91
CA GLY A 195 49.96 -24.79 97.14
C GLY A 195 50.98 -25.94 97.04
N ILE A 196 50.94 -26.70 95.95
CA ILE A 196 51.90 -27.78 95.68
C ILE A 196 53.34 -27.25 95.56
N PHE A 197 53.53 -26.06 94.97
CA PHE A 197 54.85 -25.42 94.90
C PHE A 197 55.34 -24.93 96.27
N CYS A 198 54.46 -24.40 97.11
CA CYS A 198 54.77 -24.00 98.49
C CYS A 198 55.08 -25.21 99.39
N ASP A 199 54.32 -26.30 99.29
CA ASP A 199 54.57 -27.54 100.06
C ASP A 199 55.88 -28.21 99.64
N ASN A 200 56.20 -28.22 98.34
CA ASN A 200 57.50 -28.71 97.86
C ASN A 200 58.68 -27.80 98.25
N SER A 201 58.44 -26.50 98.45
CA SER A 201 59.44 -25.55 98.97
C SER A 201 59.64 -25.69 100.48
N GLN A 202 58.66 -26.21 101.24
CA GLN A 202 58.80 -26.54 102.67
C GLN A 202 59.49 -27.89 102.88
N LEU A 203 59.21 -28.89 102.03
CA LEU A 203 59.91 -30.19 102.04
C LEU A 203 61.42 -30.11 101.71
N THR A 204 61.87 -29.04 101.05
CA THR A 204 63.29 -28.79 100.79
C THR A 204 64.01 -28.02 101.90
N ILE A 205 63.31 -27.50 102.91
CA ILE A 205 63.92 -26.79 104.06
C ILE A 205 64.00 -27.68 105.31
N GLU A 206 63.20 -28.76 105.41
CA GLU A 206 63.24 -29.70 106.54
C GLU A 206 64.09 -30.97 106.34
N SER A 207 64.81 -31.08 105.22
CA SER A 207 65.71 -32.22 104.94
C SER A 207 67.21 -31.86 104.91
N THR A 208 67.65 -31.01 105.85
CA THR A 208 69.05 -31.00 106.31
C THR A 208 69.16 -30.77 107.83
N PRO A 209 69.44 -31.83 108.62
CA PRO A 209 70.17 -31.70 109.86
C PRO A 209 71.57 -32.32 109.76
N HIS A 210 72.47 -31.70 110.51
CA HIS A 210 73.81 -32.19 110.89
C HIS A 210 73.83 -33.66 111.34
#